data_AF-A0A4R2KQI4-F1
#
_entry.id   AF-A0A4R2KQI4-F1
#
_cell.length_a   1.000
_cell.length_b   1.000
_cell.length_c   1.000
_cell.angle_alpha   90.00
_cell.angle_beta   90.00
_cell.angle_gamma   90.00
#
_symmetry.space_group_name_H-M   'P 1'
#
loop_
_entity.id
_entity.type
_entity.pdbx_description
1 polymer ?
#
loop_
_entity_poly.entity_id
_entity_poly.type
_entity_poly.pdbx_seq_one_letter_code
_entity_poly.pdbx_strand_id
1 'polypeptide(L)' 'MRTLSQEYLLDIAFNLAIDQEELLLEKYRDYDHDLDNKELKTMMKELKITSKEHIKLMKDLMIKLNIQG' A
#
# COMPACT_ATOMS: atom_id res chain seq x y z
N MET A 1 11.10 11.53 25.50
CA MET A 1 9.68 11.84 25.20
C MET A 1 9.44 12.21 23.74
N ARG A 2 10.20 13.12 23.10
CA ARG A 2 10.01 13.45 21.67
C ARG A 2 10.25 12.29 20.70
N THR A 3 11.22 11.43 20.99
CA THR A 3 11.57 10.25 20.15
C THR A 3 10.45 9.21 20.13
N LEU A 4 9.92 8.84 21.31
CA LEU A 4 8.81 7.89 21.42
C LEU A 4 7.57 8.35 20.63
N SER A 5 7.27 9.65 20.64
CA SER A 5 6.14 10.19 19.86
C SER A 5 6.39 10.17 18.36
N GLN A 6 7.64 10.31 17.90
CA GLN A 6 7.97 10.27 16.48
C GLN A 6 7.95 8.85 15.93
N GLU A 7 8.50 7.89 16.66
CA GLU A 7 8.45 6.47 16.31
C GLU A 7 7.01 5.97 16.23
N TYR A 8 6.16 6.37 17.19
CA TYR A 8 4.74 6.04 17.18
C TYR A 8 3.96 6.67 16.01
N LEU A 9 4.26 7.93 15.67
CA LEU A 9 3.66 8.58 14.49
C LEU A 9 4.10 7.92 13.19
N LEU A 10 5.36 7.48 13.10
CA LEU A 10 5.87 6.76 11.94
C LEU A 10 5.18 5.40 11.81
N ASP A 11 5.02 4.67 12.90
CA ASP A 11 4.30 3.39 12.93
C ASP A 11 2.87 3.54 12.40
N ILE A 12 2.10 4.49 12.95
CA ILE A 12 0.75 4.80 12.46
C ILE A 12 0.76 5.16 10.98
N ALA A 13 1.69 6.00 10.55
CA ALA A 13 1.75 6.45 9.15
C ALA A 13 2.04 5.30 8.19
N PHE A 14 2.96 4.40 8.53
CA PHE A 14 3.26 3.22 7.70
C PHE A 14 2.06 2.26 7.65
N ASN A 15 1.44 1.97 8.79
CA ASN A 15 0.29 1.08 8.84
C ASN A 15 -0.88 1.65 8.02
N LEU A 16 -1.21 2.94 8.18
CA LEU A 16 -2.26 3.59 7.39
C LEU A 16 -1.97 3.58 5.88
N ALA A 17 -0.72 3.78 5.48
CA ALA A 17 -0.34 3.76 4.07
C ALA A 17 -0.44 2.34 3.47
N ILE A 18 -0.05 1.32 4.24
CA ILE A 18 -0.22 -0.09 3.84
C ILE A 18 -1.71 -0.44 3.72
N ASP A 19 -2.52 -0.08 4.72
CA ASP A 19 -3.97 -0.34 4.72
C ASP A 19 -4.65 0.30 3.49
N GLN A 20 -4.24 1.51 3.11
CA GLN A 20 -4.74 2.18 1.91
C GLN A 20 -4.39 1.44 0.62
N GLU A 21 -3.14 0.97 0.49
CA GLU A 21 -2.72 0.19 -0.68
C GLU A 21 -3.42 -1.17 -0.74
N GLU A 22 -3.64 -1.82 0.41
CA GLU A 22 -4.39 -3.08 0.47
C GLU A 22 -5.86 -2.87 0.06
N LEU A 23 -6.50 -1.78 0.50
CA LEU A 23 -7.84 -1.40 0.06
C LEU A 23 -7.91 -1.10 -1.45
N LEU A 24 -6.87 -0.48 -2.02
CA LEU A 24 -6.79 -0.27 -3.47
C LEU A 24 -6.70 -1.59 -4.23
N LEU A 25 -5.90 -2.54 -3.74
CA LEU A 25 -5.78 -3.87 -4.34
C LEU A 25 -7.10 -4.66 -4.33
N GLU A 26 -7.92 -4.48 -3.30
CA GLU A 26 -9.29 -5.01 -3.26
C GLU A 26 -10.16 -4.35 -4.33
N LYS A 27 -10.20 -3.01 -4.39
CA LYS A 27 -10.98 -2.29 -5.39
C LYS A 27 -10.59 -2.63 -6.83
N TYR A 28 -9.29 -2.75 -7.12
CA TYR A 28 -8.83 -3.15 -8.46
C TYR A 28 -9.29 -4.56 -8.84
N ARG A 29 -9.43 -5.47 -7.87
CA ARG A 29 -9.94 -6.82 -8.11
C ARG A 29 -11.41 -6.78 -8.52
N ASP A 30 -12.20 -5.95 -7.84
CA ASP A 30 -13.62 -5.78 -8.15
C ASP A 30 -13.80 -5.17 -9.54
N TYR A 31 -13.01 -4.12 -9.87
CA TYR A 31 -13.08 -3.49 -11.20
C TYR A 31 -12.61 -4.39 -12.35
N ASP A 32 -11.66 -5.31 -12.13
CA ASP A 32 -11.21 -6.23 -13.18
C ASP A 32 -12.34 -7.17 -13.64
N HIS A 33 -13.29 -7.47 -12.76
CA HIS A 33 -14.49 -8.24 -13.07
C HIS A 33 -15.51 -7.43 -13.88
N ASP A 34 -15.70 -6.15 -13.55
CA ASP A 34 -16.79 -5.33 -14.09
C ASP A 34 -16.41 -4.50 -15.33
N LEU A 35 -15.12 -4.34 -15.61
CA LEU A 35 -14.66 -3.63 -16.81
C LEU A 35 -14.70 -4.54 -18.04
N ASP A 36 -15.19 -4.04 -19.18
CA ASP A 36 -15.05 -4.73 -20.47
C ASP A 36 -13.96 -4.12 -21.36
N ASN A 37 -13.56 -2.89 -21.06
CA ASN A 37 -12.55 -2.17 -21.83
C ASN A 37 -11.14 -2.70 -21.55
N LYS A 38 -10.47 -3.18 -22.60
CA LYS A 38 -9.12 -3.79 -22.54
C LYS A 38 -8.02 -2.81 -22.11
N GLU A 39 -8.11 -1.55 -22.52
CA GLU A 39 -7.16 -0.50 -22.15
C GLU A 39 -7.26 -0.20 -20.65
N LEU A 40 -8.49 -0.01 -20.15
CA LEU A 40 -8.73 0.17 -18.73
C LEU A 40 -8.28 -1.04 -17.89
N LYS A 41 -8.51 -2.27 -18.36
CA LYS A 41 -7.98 -3.48 -17.71
C LYS A 41 -6.46 -3.50 -17.63
N THR A 42 -5.79 -3.01 -18.68
CA THR A 42 -4.33 -2.96 -18.71
C THR A 42 -3.82 -1.94 -17.69
N MET A 43 -4.43 -0.75 -17.65
CA MET A 43 -4.13 0.26 -16.64
C MET A 43 -4.38 -0.26 -15.21
N MET A 44 -5.50 -0.96 -14.96
CA MET A 44 -5.78 -1.54 -13.64
C MET A 44 -4.73 -2.57 -13.22
N LYS A 45 -4.21 -3.37 -14.15
CA LYS A 45 -3.12 -4.32 -13.87
C LYS A 45 -1.82 -3.62 -13.50
N GLU A 46 -1.47 -2.55 -14.21
CA GLU A 46 -0.29 -1.74 -13.92
C GLU A 46 -0.40 -1.11 -12.52
N LEU A 47 -1.53 -0.46 -12.22
CA LEU A 47 -1.79 0.12 -10.90
C LEU A 47 -1.71 -0.94 -9.78
N LYS A 48 -2.27 -2.12 -10.00
CA LYS A 48 -2.19 -3.25 -9.06
C LYS A 48 -0.75 -3.72 -8.81
N ILE A 49 0.11 -3.69 -9.82
CA ILE A 49 1.53 -4.02 -9.68
C ILE A 49 2.22 -2.93 -8.85
N THR A 50 2.01 -1.66 -9.18
CA THR A 50 2.59 -0.52 -8.47
C THR A 50 2.18 -0.50 -6.99
N SER A 51 0.91 -0.71 -6.66
CA SER A 51 0.46 -0.80 -5.25
C SER A 51 1.17 -1.90 -4.46
N LYS A 52 1.43 -3.07 -5.08
CA LYS A 52 2.21 -4.13 -4.43
C LYS A 52 3.67 -3.75 -4.21
N GLU A 53 4.25 -3.00 -5.13
CA GLU A 53 5.61 -2.47 -5.00
C GLU A 53 5.69 -1.44 -3.87
N HIS A 54 4.69 -0.58 -3.73
CA HIS A 54 4.59 0.35 -2.61
C HIS A 54 4.50 -0.37 -1.27
N ILE A 55 3.62 -1.37 -1.13
CA ILE A 55 3.52 -2.18 0.11
C ILE A 55 4.87 -2.83 0.44
N LYS A 56 5.53 -3.41 -0.56
CA LYS A 56 6.85 -4.03 -0.37
C LYS A 56 7.88 -3.01 0.12
N LEU A 57 7.95 -1.85 -0.54
CA LEU A 57 8.86 -0.77 -0.16
C LEU A 57 8.59 -0.29 1.27
N MET A 58 7.33 -0.10 1.65
CA MET A 58 6.94 0.32 3.00
C MET A 58 7.35 -0.71 4.04
N LYS A 59 7.07 -2.01 3.81
CA LYS A 59 7.49 -3.09 4.70
C LYS A 59 9.02 -3.16 4.85
N ASP A 60 9.75 -3.01 3.75
CA ASP A 60 11.22 -2.96 3.77
C ASP A 60 11.74 -1.76 4.58
N LEU A 61 11.09 -0.60 4.48
CA LEU A 61 11.43 0.60 5.25
C LEU A 61 11.11 0.44 6.74
N MET A 62 9.97 -0.16 7.09
CA MET A 62 9.61 -0.45 8.48
C MET A 62 10.67 -1.35 9.14
N ILE A 63 11.12 -2.40 8.44
CA ILE A 63 12.20 -3.28 8.93
C ILE A 63 13.50 -2.49 9.15
N LYS A 64 13.91 -1.66 8.18
CA LYS A 64 15.14 -0.85 8.29
C LYS A 64 15.09 0.16 9.43
N LEU A 65 13.91 0.69 9.72
CA LEU A 65 13.68 1.66 10.79
C LEU A 65 13.34 1.01 12.14
N ASN A 66 13.33 -0.33 12.21
CA ASN A 66 12.96 -1.10 13.39
C ASN A 66 11.56 -0.70 13.95
N ILE A 67 10.64 -0.40 13.04
CA ILE A 67 9.24 -0.10 13.36
C ILE A 67 8.51 -1.45 13.43
N GLN A 68 7.98 -1.76 14.61
CA GLN A 68 7.11 -2.92 14.82
C GLN A 68 5.67 -2.46 14.61
N GLY A 69 5.12 -2.78 13.44
CA GLY A 69 3.67 -2.73 13.20
C GLY A 69 2.98 -3.92 13.83
#